data_AF-R7MES1-F1
#
_entry.id   AF-R7MES1-F1
#
_cell.length_a   1.000
_cell.length_b   1.000
_cell.length_c   1.000
_cell.angle_alpha   90.00
_cell.angle_beta   90.00
_cell.angle_gamma   90.00
#
_symmetry.space_group_name_H-M   'P 1'
#
loop_
_entity.id
_entity.type
_entity.pdbx_description
1 polymer ?
#
loop_
_entity_poly.entity_id
_entity_poly.type
_entity_poly.pdbx_seq_one_letter_code
_entity_poly.pdbx_strand_id
1 'polypeptide(L)'
;MSFWHKKSGFTLAELLIAIGLLGSVAALTIPTLAYNYRGKVLEQQFRSTYSEVKEIGSRMNYENGDVGEFAYKCVYVSAHKCGPQTAAGNNLYSGTNRWSAEFMSYLPGGAPFNKDANSSNGISGTLRNIYKDAGSPQGPRWFNANSTPGIVCDNGGIWTDSKGRLWTFNGENQFVCGDINGTAAPNRMNVDTFIFKPMTAKEVAIYINNENPNDPHVTNYSGQFVLCDINKISNDNWGNKMPSQTGYRKGSGSAVDWCYFNEPIENIAAMDWADRLGNKKDTGTSAGPNGQSKTLTRNNNYWTDYINYR
;
A
#
# COMPACT_ATOMS: atom_id res chain seq x y z
N MET A 1 -35.00 -4.56 66.88
CA MET A 1 -33.64 -4.26 66.38
C MET A 1 -33.82 -3.50 65.07
N SER A 2 -33.79 -2.16 65.10
CA SER A 2 -34.04 -1.32 63.92
C SER A 2 -32.71 -0.99 63.25
N PHE A 3 -32.43 -1.61 62.11
CA PHE A 3 -31.33 -1.19 61.23
C PHE A 3 -31.69 0.16 60.61
N TRP A 4 -31.04 1.22 61.07
CA TRP A 4 -31.07 2.52 60.40
C TRP A 4 -30.30 2.39 59.08
N HIS A 5 -31.01 2.20 57.97
CA HIS A 5 -30.43 2.45 56.65
C HIS A 5 -30.20 3.96 56.51
N LYS A 6 -28.99 4.43 56.82
CA LYS A 6 -28.51 5.74 56.34
C LYS A 6 -28.56 5.69 54.82
N LYS A 7 -29.61 6.26 54.22
CA LYS A 7 -29.64 6.54 52.78
C LYS A 7 -28.67 7.70 52.54
N SER A 8 -27.39 7.38 52.32
CA SER A 8 -26.43 8.30 51.73
C SER A 8 -26.86 8.50 50.28
N GLY A 9 -27.58 9.59 50.03
CA GLY A 9 -27.83 10.07 48.68
C GLY A 9 -26.69 11.00 48.28
N PHE A 10 -26.15 10.82 47.08
CA PHE A 10 -25.21 11.78 46.51
C PHE A 10 -25.87 13.16 46.43
N THR A 11 -25.16 14.20 46.86
CA THR A 11 -25.67 15.56 46.71
C THR A 11 -25.63 15.96 45.22
N LEU A 12 -26.50 16.87 44.81
CA LEU A 12 -26.49 17.38 43.43
C LEU A 12 -25.13 17.98 43.05
N ALA A 13 -24.49 18.67 44.00
CA ALA A 13 -23.16 19.26 43.81
C ALA A 13 -22.08 18.19 43.59
N GLU A 14 -22.11 17.10 44.36
CA GLU A 14 -21.17 15.99 44.22
C GLU A 14 -21.31 15.28 42.86
N LEU A 15 -22.55 15.07 42.40
CA LEU A 15 -22.82 14.51 41.08
C LEU A 15 -22.35 15.44 39.95
N LEU A 16 -22.57 16.76 40.06
CA LEU A 16 -22.14 17.73 39.05
C LEU A 16 -20.61 17.83 38.96
N ILE A 17 -19.92 17.83 40.09
CA ILE A 17 -18.45 17.83 40.12
C ILE A 17 -17.92 16.52 39.52
N ALA A 18 -18.50 15.38 39.87
CA ALA A 18 -18.11 14.09 39.32
C ALA A 18 -18.32 14.00 37.79
N ILE A 19 -19.47 14.44 37.27
CA ILE A 19 -19.75 14.48 35.83
C ILE A 19 -18.82 15.48 35.12
N GLY A 20 -18.53 16.63 35.72
CA GLY A 20 -17.59 17.62 35.16
C GLY A 20 -16.15 17.11 35.10
N LEU A 21 -15.69 16.39 36.13
CA LEU A 21 -14.37 15.76 36.15
C LEU A 21 -14.29 14.59 35.16
N LEU A 22 -15.28 13.69 35.14
CA LEU A 22 -15.32 12.60 34.17
C LEU A 22 -15.41 13.13 32.73
N GLY A 23 -16.19 14.18 32.49
CA GLY A 23 -16.30 14.82 31.18
C GLY A 23 -15.00 15.46 30.72
N SER A 24 -14.28 16.16 31.60
CA SER A 24 -13.00 16.78 31.25
C SER A 24 -11.89 15.76 31.00
N VAL A 25 -11.80 14.71 31.82
CA VAL A 25 -10.84 13.61 31.61
C VAL A 25 -11.17 12.84 30.33
N ALA A 26 -12.45 12.48 30.11
CA ALA A 26 -12.89 11.79 28.89
C ALA A 26 -12.61 12.60 27.62
N ALA A 27 -12.80 13.92 27.65
CA ALA A 27 -12.51 14.79 26.52
C ALA A 27 -11.01 14.80 26.14
N LEU A 28 -10.12 14.61 27.11
CA LEU A 28 -8.68 14.50 26.87
C LEU A 28 -8.26 13.09 26.43
N THR A 29 -8.88 12.04 26.97
CA THR A 29 -8.42 10.66 26.75
C THR A 29 -9.09 9.96 25.57
N ILE A 30 -10.36 10.25 25.25
CA ILE A 30 -11.11 9.59 24.18
C ILE A 30 -10.46 9.83 22.80
N PRO A 31 -10.08 11.08 22.42
CA PRO A 31 -9.45 11.31 21.13
C PRO A 31 -8.17 10.51 20.98
N THR A 32 -7.27 10.55 21.97
CA THR A 32 -5.98 9.85 21.94
C THR A 32 -6.13 8.33 21.90
N LEU A 33 -7.06 7.75 22.66
CA LEU A 33 -7.28 6.30 22.67
C LEU A 33 -7.90 5.81 21.36
N ALA A 34 -8.97 6.46 20.89
CA ALA A 34 -9.63 6.13 19.62
C ALA A 34 -8.65 6.27 18.46
N TYR A 35 -7.76 7.25 18.55
CA TYR A 35 -6.72 7.47 17.58
C TYR A 35 -5.66 6.34 17.58
N ASN A 36 -5.00 6.06 18.71
CA ASN A 36 -3.99 4.99 18.80
C ASN A 36 -4.55 3.60 18.40
N TYR A 37 -5.83 3.36 18.66
CA TYR A 37 -6.51 2.15 18.22
C TYR A 37 -6.58 2.04 16.68
N ARG A 38 -6.92 3.12 15.98
CA ARG A 38 -6.97 3.13 14.50
C ARG A 38 -5.62 2.84 13.86
N GLY A 39 -4.54 3.40 14.41
CA GLY A 39 -3.18 3.11 13.94
C GLY A 39 -2.85 1.63 14.02
N LYS A 40 -3.17 0.98 15.14
CA LYS A 40 -2.96 -0.47 15.33
C LYS A 40 -3.83 -1.32 14.41
N VAL A 41 -5.08 -0.93 14.17
CA VAL A 41 -5.97 -1.65 13.24
C VAL A 41 -5.41 -1.62 11.82
N LEU A 42 -4.99 -0.45 11.33
CA LEU A 42 -4.39 -0.33 9.99
C LEU A 42 -3.07 -1.10 9.88
N GLU A 43 -2.23 -1.05 10.92
CA GLU A 43 -0.99 -1.83 10.96
C GLU A 43 -1.30 -3.34 10.83
N GLN A 44 -2.30 -3.84 11.55
CA GLN A 44 -2.71 -5.25 11.45
C GLN A 44 -3.28 -5.60 10.07
N GLN A 45 -4.12 -4.73 9.50
CA GLN A 45 -4.67 -4.91 8.15
C GLN A 45 -3.57 -4.93 7.09
N PHE A 46 -2.55 -4.07 7.25
CA PHE A 46 -1.39 -4.03 6.37
C PHE A 46 -0.57 -5.32 6.50
N ARG A 47 -0.22 -5.73 7.73
CA ARG A 47 0.53 -6.97 8.00
C ARG A 47 -0.17 -8.19 7.39
N SER A 48 -1.49 -8.26 7.54
CA SER A 48 -2.31 -9.31 6.94
C SER A 48 -2.27 -9.26 5.42
N THR A 49 -2.46 -8.09 4.81
CA THR A 49 -2.46 -7.93 3.35
C THR A 49 -1.09 -8.24 2.75
N TYR A 50 -0.01 -7.73 3.34
CA TYR A 50 1.34 -8.00 2.90
C TYR A 50 1.69 -9.49 2.98
N SER A 51 1.30 -10.17 4.06
CA SER A 51 1.53 -11.62 4.20
C SER A 51 0.78 -12.41 3.13
N GLU A 52 -0.46 -12.03 2.83
CA GLU A 52 -1.26 -12.63 1.76
C GLU A 52 -0.62 -12.39 0.38
N VAL A 53 -0.18 -11.17 0.07
CA VAL A 53 0.50 -10.86 -1.20
C VAL A 53 1.82 -11.62 -1.34
N LYS A 54 2.57 -11.80 -0.23
CA LYS A 54 3.76 -12.65 -0.23
C LYS A 54 3.43 -14.11 -0.53
N GLU A 55 2.39 -14.65 0.10
CA GLU A 55 1.92 -16.02 -0.18
C GLU A 55 1.50 -16.19 -1.64
N ILE A 56 0.78 -15.21 -2.20
CA ILE A 56 0.42 -15.16 -3.63
C ILE A 56 1.68 -15.23 -4.49
N GLY A 57 2.71 -14.43 -4.18
CA GLY A 57 3.99 -14.46 -4.88
C GLY A 57 4.65 -15.84 -4.82
N SER A 58 4.73 -16.45 -3.63
CA SER A 58 5.27 -17.80 -3.48
C SER A 58 4.48 -18.85 -4.27
N ARG A 59 3.15 -18.73 -4.31
CA ARG A 59 2.28 -19.64 -5.08
C ARG A 59 2.47 -19.45 -6.58
N MET A 60 2.49 -18.21 -7.07
CA MET A 60 2.78 -17.89 -8.47
C MET A 60 4.16 -18.44 -8.89
N ASN A 61 5.17 -18.31 -8.02
CA ASN A 61 6.49 -18.89 -8.28
C ASN A 61 6.46 -20.41 -8.45
N TYR A 62 5.68 -21.08 -7.60
CA TYR A 62 5.53 -22.54 -7.65
C TYR A 62 4.79 -22.99 -8.92
N GLU A 63 3.73 -22.28 -9.31
CA GLU A 63 2.87 -22.66 -10.43
C GLU A 63 3.44 -22.26 -11.80
N ASN A 64 4.07 -21.09 -11.89
CA ASN A 64 4.41 -20.45 -13.15
C ASN A 64 5.91 -20.12 -13.32
N GLY A 65 6.74 -20.44 -12.33
CA GLY A 65 8.13 -19.98 -12.28
C GLY A 65 8.24 -18.52 -11.84
N ASP A 66 9.38 -17.88 -12.10
CA ASP A 66 9.67 -16.54 -11.58
C ASP A 66 8.52 -15.53 -11.76
N VAL A 67 7.99 -15.02 -10.64
CA VAL A 67 6.80 -14.17 -10.62
C VAL A 67 6.97 -12.87 -11.40
N GLY A 68 8.17 -12.29 -11.42
CA GLY A 68 8.45 -11.08 -12.20
C GLY A 68 8.42 -11.35 -13.70
N GLU A 69 9.02 -12.46 -14.13
CA GLU A 69 9.01 -12.89 -15.53
C GLU A 69 7.59 -13.28 -15.99
N PHE A 70 6.85 -14.00 -15.13
CA PHE A 70 5.46 -14.36 -15.39
C PHE A 70 4.57 -13.13 -15.55
N ALA A 71 4.65 -12.19 -14.61
CA ALA A 71 3.90 -10.94 -14.67
C ALA A 71 4.21 -10.13 -15.94
N TYR A 72 5.50 -10.06 -16.32
CA TYR A 72 5.92 -9.42 -17.57
C TYR A 72 5.27 -10.08 -18.79
N LYS A 73 5.30 -11.41 -18.88
CA LYS A 73 4.68 -12.16 -19.99
C LYS A 73 3.17 -11.94 -20.07
N CYS A 74 2.49 -11.82 -18.92
CA CYS A 74 1.05 -11.51 -18.89
C CYS A 74 0.70 -10.20 -19.59
N VAL A 75 1.62 -9.25 -19.65
CA VAL A 75 1.37 -7.92 -20.22
C VAL A 75 1.89 -7.85 -21.65
N TYR A 76 3.12 -8.30 -21.89
CA TYR A 76 3.83 -8.06 -23.14
C TYR A 76 3.80 -9.22 -24.13
N VAL A 77 3.38 -10.42 -23.73
CA VAL A 77 3.26 -11.58 -24.62
C VAL A 77 1.79 -11.90 -24.84
N SER A 78 1.25 -11.55 -26.02
CA SER A 78 -0.18 -11.69 -26.34
C SER A 78 -0.70 -13.13 -26.25
N ALA A 79 0.13 -14.10 -26.64
CA ALA A 79 -0.20 -15.53 -26.60
C ALA A 79 -0.06 -16.17 -25.21
N HIS A 80 0.54 -15.47 -24.24
CA HIS A 80 0.70 -16.01 -22.89
C HIS A 80 -0.65 -16.02 -22.15
N LYS A 81 -0.93 -17.12 -21.46
CA LYS A 81 -2.20 -17.32 -20.75
C LYS A 81 -2.11 -16.75 -19.36
N CYS A 82 -2.97 -15.78 -19.06
CA CYS A 82 -3.07 -15.13 -17.76
C CYS A 82 -4.51 -14.79 -17.43
N GLY A 83 -4.86 -15.01 -16.17
CA GLY A 83 -6.18 -14.85 -15.61
C GLY A 83 -7.16 -15.89 -16.11
N PRO A 84 -8.46 -15.67 -15.86
CA PRO A 84 -9.51 -16.55 -16.33
C PRO A 84 -9.49 -16.65 -17.87
N GLN A 85 -9.81 -17.85 -18.35
CA GLN A 85 -9.88 -18.16 -19.77
C GLN A 85 -11.35 -18.28 -20.20
N THR A 86 -11.64 -17.90 -21.45
CA THR A 86 -12.89 -18.22 -22.12
C THR A 86 -13.02 -19.73 -22.34
N ALA A 87 -14.24 -20.21 -22.63
CA ALA A 87 -14.46 -21.63 -22.96
C ALA A 87 -13.64 -22.12 -24.17
N ALA A 88 -13.25 -21.21 -25.07
CA ALA A 88 -12.39 -21.49 -26.22
C ALA A 88 -10.89 -21.55 -25.87
N GLY A 89 -10.51 -21.36 -24.61
CA GLY A 89 -9.12 -21.42 -24.15
C GLY A 89 -8.30 -20.15 -24.43
N ASN A 90 -8.96 -19.04 -24.78
CA ASN A 90 -8.35 -17.71 -24.93
C ASN A 90 -8.47 -16.90 -23.63
N ASN A 91 -7.53 -15.98 -23.38
CA ASN A 91 -7.60 -15.04 -22.26
C ASN A 91 -8.94 -14.29 -22.25
N LEU A 92 -9.60 -14.21 -21.09
CA LEU A 92 -10.85 -13.44 -20.93
C LEU A 92 -10.62 -11.93 -21.02
N TYR A 93 -9.45 -11.48 -20.56
CA TYR A 93 -9.04 -10.07 -20.58
C TYR A 93 -7.87 -9.85 -21.54
N SER A 94 -7.64 -8.59 -21.92
CA SER A 94 -6.60 -8.20 -22.87
C SER A 94 -5.71 -7.07 -22.33
N GLY A 95 -4.55 -6.87 -22.94
CA GLY A 95 -3.62 -5.79 -22.58
C GLY A 95 -3.17 -5.86 -21.11
N THR A 96 -3.15 -4.70 -20.46
CA THR A 96 -2.76 -4.47 -19.06
C THR A 96 -3.66 -5.20 -18.07
N ASN A 97 -4.94 -5.40 -18.40
CA ASN A 97 -5.93 -6.05 -17.55
C ASN A 97 -5.67 -7.56 -17.33
N ARG A 98 -4.85 -8.19 -18.17
CA ARG A 98 -4.49 -9.62 -18.01
C ARG A 98 -3.72 -9.88 -16.73
N TRP A 99 -2.76 -8.99 -16.42
CA TRP A 99 -1.99 -9.08 -15.18
C TRP A 99 -2.88 -8.87 -13.96
N SER A 100 -3.74 -7.85 -14.00
CA SER A 100 -4.72 -7.61 -12.93
C SER A 100 -5.57 -8.85 -12.68
N ALA A 101 -6.11 -9.44 -13.75
CA ALA A 101 -6.99 -10.60 -13.66
C ALA A 101 -6.28 -11.86 -13.14
N GLU A 102 -5.02 -12.05 -13.50
CA GLU A 102 -4.18 -13.11 -12.93
C GLU A 102 -4.00 -12.89 -11.42
N PHE A 103 -3.53 -11.72 -11.00
CA PHE A 103 -3.34 -11.43 -9.57
C PHE A 103 -4.62 -11.63 -8.75
N MET A 104 -5.75 -11.10 -9.22
CA MET A 104 -7.04 -11.22 -8.55
C MET A 104 -7.50 -12.67 -8.41
N SER A 105 -7.09 -13.57 -9.32
CA SER A 105 -7.48 -14.99 -9.26
C SER A 105 -6.92 -15.73 -8.04
N TYR A 106 -5.84 -15.22 -7.43
CA TYR A 106 -5.28 -15.77 -6.19
C TYR A 106 -5.96 -15.23 -4.92
N LEU A 107 -6.82 -14.22 -5.06
CA LEU A 107 -7.59 -13.66 -3.96
C LEU A 107 -9.02 -14.22 -3.96
N PRO A 108 -9.58 -14.52 -2.78
CA PRO A 108 -10.87 -15.18 -2.69
C PRO A 108 -12.01 -14.21 -2.99
N GLY A 109 -12.61 -14.30 -4.19
CA GLY A 109 -13.84 -13.61 -4.55
C GLY A 109 -13.77 -12.08 -4.48
N GLY A 110 -14.86 -11.42 -4.90
CA GLY A 110 -14.93 -9.96 -4.91
C GLY A 110 -16.06 -9.45 -5.78
N ALA A 111 -16.15 -8.13 -5.88
CA ALA A 111 -17.04 -7.45 -6.82
C ALA A 111 -16.63 -7.75 -8.28
N PRO A 112 -17.52 -7.51 -9.26
CA PRO A 112 -17.14 -7.58 -10.67
C PRO A 112 -15.95 -6.67 -10.98
N PHE A 113 -14.96 -7.19 -11.68
CA PHE A 113 -13.79 -6.40 -12.10
C PHE A 113 -14.19 -5.30 -13.08
N ASN A 114 -13.95 -4.04 -12.70
CA ASN A 114 -14.12 -2.90 -13.59
C ASN A 114 -12.86 -2.72 -14.44
N LYS A 115 -12.79 -3.48 -15.53
CA LYS A 115 -11.71 -3.44 -16.53
C LYS A 115 -11.66 -2.15 -17.36
N ASP A 116 -12.76 -1.39 -17.37
CA ASP A 116 -12.94 -0.21 -18.25
C ASP A 116 -12.39 1.07 -17.61
N ALA A 117 -12.18 1.05 -16.29
CA ALA A 117 -11.37 2.07 -15.61
C ALA A 117 -9.88 1.83 -15.91
N ASN A 118 -9.42 2.20 -17.11
CA ASN A 118 -8.07 1.91 -17.60
C ASN A 118 -7.27 3.18 -17.99
N SER A 119 -7.61 4.31 -17.39
CA SER A 119 -6.86 5.56 -17.49
C SER A 119 -6.83 6.27 -16.16
N SER A 120 -5.85 7.16 -15.94
CA SER A 120 -5.76 7.97 -14.73
C SER A 120 -7.08 8.67 -14.36
N ASN A 121 -7.77 9.24 -15.36
CA ASN A 121 -9.08 9.87 -15.16
C ASN A 121 -10.19 8.84 -14.85
N GLY A 122 -10.21 7.70 -15.55
CA GLY A 122 -11.18 6.63 -15.31
C GLY A 122 -11.05 6.02 -13.92
N ILE A 123 -9.82 5.74 -13.50
CA ILE A 123 -9.50 5.22 -12.16
C ILE A 123 -9.88 6.24 -11.10
N SER A 124 -9.37 7.47 -11.21
CA SER A 124 -9.60 8.52 -10.20
C SER A 124 -11.08 8.88 -10.07
N GLY A 125 -11.81 8.95 -11.19
CA GLY A 125 -13.25 9.20 -11.20
C GLY A 125 -14.05 8.06 -10.57
N THR A 126 -13.71 6.80 -10.89
CA THR A 126 -14.38 5.63 -10.32
C THR A 126 -14.13 5.51 -8.82
N LEU A 127 -12.88 5.66 -8.38
CA LEU A 127 -12.52 5.70 -6.96
C LEU A 127 -13.30 6.80 -6.22
N ARG A 128 -13.34 8.02 -6.78
CA ARG A 128 -14.12 9.13 -6.20
C ARG A 128 -15.59 8.76 -5.99
N ASN A 129 -16.21 8.08 -6.96
CA ASN A 129 -17.60 7.66 -6.84
C ASN A 129 -17.77 6.58 -5.77
N ILE A 130 -16.89 5.57 -5.73
CA ILE A 130 -16.90 4.52 -4.69
C ILE A 130 -16.85 5.14 -3.28
N TYR A 131 -15.94 6.10 -3.06
CA TYR A 131 -15.82 6.75 -1.75
C TYR A 131 -17.01 7.65 -1.41
N LYS A 132 -17.51 8.39 -2.40
CA LYS A 132 -18.71 9.22 -2.24
C LYS A 132 -19.92 8.39 -1.84
N ASP A 133 -20.14 7.27 -2.54
CA ASP A 133 -21.29 6.39 -2.30
C ASP A 133 -21.21 5.69 -0.94
N ALA A 134 -20.00 5.43 -0.45
CA ALA A 134 -19.76 4.90 0.89
C ALA A 134 -19.93 5.93 2.03
N GLY A 135 -20.34 7.17 1.72
CA GLY A 135 -20.50 8.23 2.73
C GLY A 135 -19.17 8.76 3.27
N SER A 136 -18.07 8.54 2.54
CA SER A 136 -16.75 9.10 2.84
C SER A 136 -16.50 10.33 1.94
N PRO A 137 -16.86 11.55 2.40
CA PRO A 137 -16.70 12.77 1.58
C PRO A 137 -15.23 13.13 1.34
N GLN A 138 -14.29 12.49 2.05
CA GLN A 138 -12.86 12.56 1.86
C GLN A 138 -12.37 11.13 1.59
N GLY A 139 -12.40 10.67 0.34
CA GLY A 139 -11.71 9.45 -0.09
C GLY A 139 -10.20 9.55 0.12
N PRO A 140 -9.37 8.78 -0.60
CA PRO A 140 -8.02 9.08 -0.99
C PRO A 140 -7.61 10.49 -0.64
N ARG A 141 -6.91 10.83 0.44
CA ARG A 141 -6.54 12.23 0.65
C ARG A 141 -5.54 12.59 -0.43
N TRP A 142 -6.07 12.94 -1.60
CA TRP A 142 -5.63 13.79 -2.70
C TRP A 142 -6.89 14.23 -3.46
N PHE A 143 -6.79 15.26 -4.31
CA PHE A 143 -7.86 15.96 -5.04
C PHE A 143 -8.56 17.15 -4.34
N ASN A 144 -7.78 18.09 -3.77
CA ASN A 144 -8.04 19.50 -4.12
C ASN A 144 -6.73 20.27 -4.30
N ALA A 145 -6.30 20.37 -5.55
CA ALA A 145 -5.42 21.40 -6.06
C ALA A 145 -5.76 21.63 -7.53
N ASN A 146 -6.97 22.11 -7.82
CA ASN A 146 -7.41 22.64 -9.12
C ASN A 146 -7.18 21.77 -10.39
N SER A 147 -6.79 20.50 -10.26
CA SER A 147 -6.50 19.55 -11.34
C SER A 147 -6.52 18.11 -10.80
N THR A 148 -6.70 17.12 -11.67
CA THR A 148 -6.61 15.67 -11.35
C THR A 148 -5.14 15.23 -11.26
N PRO A 149 -4.53 15.06 -10.06
CA PRO A 149 -3.24 14.40 -9.93
C PRO A 149 -3.26 13.00 -10.54
N GLY A 150 -2.15 12.63 -11.17
CA GLY A 150 -1.95 11.30 -11.71
C GLY A 150 -1.82 10.27 -10.59
N ILE A 151 -2.41 9.09 -10.82
CA ILE A 151 -2.24 7.91 -9.97
C ILE A 151 -1.21 6.98 -10.63
N VAL A 152 -0.43 6.25 -9.83
CA VAL A 152 0.58 5.31 -10.34
C VAL A 152 -0.06 4.05 -10.95
N CYS A 153 -1.10 3.52 -10.30
CA CYS A 153 -1.91 2.41 -10.80
C CYS A 153 -3.12 2.94 -11.56
N ASP A 154 -2.92 3.29 -12.82
CA ASP A 154 -3.86 4.07 -13.62
C ASP A 154 -4.48 3.32 -14.80
N ASN A 155 -4.07 2.10 -15.12
CA ASN A 155 -4.40 1.49 -16.40
C ASN A 155 -4.69 -0.01 -16.40
N GLY A 156 -4.82 -0.63 -15.22
CA GLY A 156 -5.17 -2.04 -15.10
C GLY A 156 -6.49 -2.30 -14.36
N GLY A 157 -7.44 -1.37 -14.39
CA GLY A 157 -8.77 -1.56 -13.82
C GLY A 157 -8.86 -1.35 -12.31
N ILE A 158 -10.10 -1.48 -11.80
CA ILE A 158 -10.41 -1.43 -10.36
C ILE A 158 -11.16 -2.68 -9.96
N TRP A 159 -10.83 -3.20 -8.78
CA TRP A 159 -11.52 -4.32 -8.18
C TRP A 159 -11.66 -4.16 -6.68
N THR A 160 -12.75 -4.69 -6.13
CA THR A 160 -12.98 -4.77 -4.69
C THR A 160 -12.99 -6.24 -4.31
N ASP A 161 -12.14 -6.65 -3.38
CA ASP A 161 -12.11 -8.04 -2.92
C ASP A 161 -13.19 -8.34 -1.87
N SER A 162 -13.34 -9.60 -1.49
CA SER A 162 -14.29 -10.04 -0.46
C SER A 162 -14.04 -9.47 0.93
N LYS A 163 -12.82 -8.98 1.22
CA LYS A 163 -12.46 -8.34 2.49
C LYS A 163 -12.75 -6.83 2.48
N GLY A 164 -13.24 -6.30 1.36
CA GLY A 164 -13.55 -4.88 1.18
C GLY A 164 -12.34 -4.03 0.83
N ARG A 165 -11.17 -4.62 0.52
CA ARG A 165 -10.00 -3.86 0.06
C ARG A 165 -10.20 -3.45 -1.40
N LEU A 166 -9.68 -2.28 -1.76
CA LEU A 166 -9.75 -1.77 -3.12
C LEU A 166 -8.40 -1.95 -3.82
N TRP A 167 -8.43 -2.56 -4.99
CA TRP A 167 -7.26 -2.86 -5.79
C TRP A 167 -7.30 -2.09 -7.10
N THR A 168 -6.20 -1.41 -7.41
CA THR A 168 -5.94 -0.78 -8.71
C THR A 168 -4.61 -1.28 -9.26
N PHE A 169 -4.41 -1.18 -10.57
CA PHE A 169 -3.25 -1.82 -11.21
C PHE A 169 -2.56 -0.89 -12.21
N ASN A 170 -1.24 -1.07 -12.37
CA ASN A 170 -0.48 -0.60 -13.51
C ASN A 170 0.03 -1.80 -14.28
N GLY A 171 -0.50 -2.06 -15.49
CA GLY A 171 -0.10 -3.24 -16.26
C GLY A 171 1.34 -3.17 -16.73
N GLU A 172 1.79 -2.04 -17.26
CA GLU A 172 3.11 -1.84 -17.88
C GLU A 172 4.24 -2.08 -16.88
N ASN A 173 4.03 -1.73 -15.61
CA ASN A 173 5.00 -1.93 -14.54
C ASN A 173 4.69 -3.13 -13.65
N GLN A 174 3.59 -3.83 -13.95
CA GLN A 174 3.02 -4.92 -13.18
C GLN A 174 2.72 -4.54 -11.72
N PHE A 175 2.48 -3.24 -11.45
CA PHE A 175 2.16 -2.80 -10.11
C PHE A 175 0.76 -3.22 -9.71
N VAL A 176 0.67 -3.64 -8.46
CA VAL A 176 -0.58 -3.91 -7.76
C VAL A 176 -0.67 -2.91 -6.63
N CYS A 177 -1.62 -1.99 -6.73
CA CYS A 177 -1.92 -1.03 -5.67
C CYS A 177 -3.10 -1.53 -4.84
N GLY A 178 -2.94 -1.63 -3.52
CA GLY A 178 -4.00 -2.07 -2.62
C GLY A 178 -4.29 -1.01 -1.55
N ASP A 179 -5.52 -0.53 -1.49
CA ASP A 179 -6.11 0.19 -0.36
C ASP A 179 -6.68 -0.83 0.63
N ILE A 180 -5.96 -1.00 1.75
CA ILE A 180 -6.30 -1.98 2.80
C ILE A 180 -7.48 -1.55 3.67
N ASN A 181 -7.81 -0.25 3.67
CA ASN A 181 -8.86 0.33 4.47
C ASN A 181 -10.19 0.42 3.69
N GLY A 182 -10.16 0.07 2.41
CA GLY A 182 -11.35 -0.06 1.58
C GLY A 182 -12.07 1.28 1.46
N THR A 183 -13.36 1.34 1.77
CA THR A 183 -14.13 2.59 1.70
C THR A 183 -14.16 3.38 3.01
N ALA A 184 -13.50 2.91 4.08
CA ALA A 184 -13.56 3.57 5.39
C ALA A 184 -12.72 4.85 5.41
N ALA A 185 -13.25 5.95 5.95
CA ALA A 185 -12.48 7.20 6.05
C ALA A 185 -11.47 7.20 7.23
N PRO A 186 -10.35 7.94 7.16
CA PRO A 186 -9.81 8.63 5.99
C PRO A 186 -8.85 7.72 5.21
N ASN A 187 -9.02 7.60 3.90
CA ASN A 187 -8.04 6.89 3.08
C ASN A 187 -6.88 7.84 2.72
N ARG A 188 -5.63 7.38 2.81
CA ARG A 188 -4.39 8.13 2.67
C ARG A 188 -3.31 7.25 2.06
N MET A 189 -2.67 7.78 1.05
CA MET A 189 -1.67 7.04 0.28
C MET A 189 -0.39 6.82 1.10
N ASN A 190 0.25 5.66 0.89
CA ASN A 190 1.26 5.04 1.75
C ASN A 190 0.79 4.71 3.19
N VAL A 191 -0.39 5.16 3.64
CA VAL A 191 -0.94 4.86 4.97
C VAL A 191 -1.93 3.71 4.91
N ASP A 192 -2.83 3.70 3.94
CA ASP A 192 -3.73 2.58 3.65
C ASP A 192 -3.59 2.09 2.21
N THR A 193 -3.09 2.92 1.30
CA THR A 193 -2.81 2.51 -0.08
C THR A 193 -1.32 2.21 -0.27
N PHE A 194 -1.00 0.99 -0.70
CA PHE A 194 0.37 0.50 -0.89
C PHE A 194 0.60 -0.03 -2.30
N ILE A 195 1.84 0.06 -2.79
CA ILE A 195 2.26 -0.53 -4.07
C ILE A 195 3.05 -1.80 -3.81
N PHE A 196 2.64 -2.87 -4.49
CA PHE A 196 3.38 -4.12 -4.60
C PHE A 196 3.87 -4.30 -6.04
N LYS A 197 5.15 -4.64 -6.19
CA LYS A 197 5.75 -4.97 -7.48
C LYS A 197 6.23 -6.42 -7.47
N PRO A 198 5.82 -7.27 -8.43
CA PRO A 198 6.49 -8.54 -8.66
C PRO A 198 7.88 -8.27 -9.21
N MET A 199 8.90 -8.77 -8.53
CA MET A 199 10.30 -8.71 -8.97
C MET A 199 10.78 -10.09 -9.36
N THR A 200 11.62 -10.12 -10.39
CA THR A 200 12.41 -11.29 -10.75
C THR A 200 13.49 -11.60 -9.72
N ALA A 201 13.99 -12.83 -9.68
CA ALA A 201 15.14 -13.22 -8.87
C ALA A 201 16.36 -12.31 -9.11
N LYS A 202 16.56 -11.86 -10.36
CA LYS A 202 17.60 -10.90 -10.72
C LYS A 202 17.37 -9.52 -10.12
N GLU A 203 16.14 -9.01 -10.19
CA GLU A 203 15.78 -7.75 -9.55
C GLU A 203 15.92 -7.85 -8.03
N VAL A 204 15.54 -8.96 -7.42
CA VAL A 204 15.73 -9.21 -5.98
C VAL A 204 17.21 -9.23 -5.62
N ALA A 205 18.05 -9.93 -6.38
CA ALA A 205 19.50 -9.96 -6.15
C ALA A 205 20.11 -8.55 -6.16
N ILE A 206 19.77 -7.75 -7.18
CA ILE A 206 20.39 -6.44 -7.42
C ILE A 206 19.79 -5.36 -6.53
N TYR A 207 18.46 -5.20 -6.51
CA TYR A 207 17.80 -4.08 -5.86
C TYR A 207 17.60 -4.32 -4.37
N ILE A 208 17.29 -5.56 -3.97
CA ILE A 208 17.13 -5.93 -2.56
C ILE A 208 18.49 -6.27 -1.95
N ASN A 209 19.20 -7.24 -2.51
CA ASN A 209 20.42 -7.76 -1.88
C ASN A 209 21.69 -7.01 -2.29
N ASN A 210 21.58 -5.99 -3.15
CA ASN A 210 22.69 -5.14 -3.57
C ASN A 210 23.85 -5.94 -4.19
N GLU A 211 23.53 -6.99 -4.93
CA GLU A 211 24.52 -7.78 -5.66
C GLU A 211 25.02 -7.06 -6.91
N ASN A 212 26.15 -7.56 -7.45
CA ASN A 212 26.75 -7.03 -8.66
C ASN A 212 25.78 -7.17 -9.86
N PRO A 213 25.39 -6.07 -10.53
CA PRO A 213 24.57 -6.11 -11.74
C PRO A 213 25.06 -7.02 -12.87
N ASN A 214 26.38 -7.16 -12.99
CA ASN A 214 27.02 -7.91 -14.07
C ASN A 214 27.18 -9.40 -13.74
N ASP A 215 27.10 -9.75 -12.46
CA ASP A 215 27.21 -11.14 -11.97
C ASP A 215 26.31 -11.34 -10.74
N PRO A 216 24.98 -11.24 -10.91
CA PRO A 216 24.04 -11.47 -9.82
C PRO A 216 23.85 -12.98 -9.62
N HIS A 217 23.95 -13.45 -8.37
CA HIS A 217 23.77 -14.84 -7.99
C HIS A 217 22.27 -15.18 -7.93
N VAL A 218 21.59 -15.14 -9.08
CA VAL A 218 20.13 -15.31 -9.19
C VAL A 218 19.62 -16.62 -8.62
N THR A 219 20.44 -17.67 -8.57
CA THR A 219 20.10 -18.98 -7.98
C THR A 219 19.89 -18.93 -6.47
N ASN A 220 20.36 -17.86 -5.80
CA ASN A 220 20.20 -17.68 -4.37
C ASN A 220 18.85 -17.02 -4.01
N TYR A 221 18.10 -16.55 -5.00
CA TYR A 221 16.85 -15.83 -4.80
C TYR A 221 15.73 -16.39 -5.66
N SER A 222 14.51 -16.21 -5.21
CA SER A 222 13.31 -16.35 -6.03
C SER A 222 12.74 -14.98 -6.30
N GLY A 223 12.01 -14.83 -7.41
CA GLY A 223 11.15 -13.67 -7.60
C GLY A 223 10.18 -13.53 -6.42
N GLN A 224 9.75 -12.31 -6.12
CA GLN A 224 8.79 -12.06 -5.04
C GLN A 224 8.06 -10.74 -5.25
N PHE A 225 6.90 -10.58 -4.63
CA PHE A 225 6.30 -9.26 -4.47
C PHE A 225 7.06 -8.45 -3.42
N VAL A 226 7.51 -7.26 -3.79
CA VAL A 226 8.12 -6.30 -2.89
C VAL A 226 7.27 -5.04 -2.78
N LEU A 227 7.39 -4.35 -1.65
CA LEU A 227 6.72 -3.07 -1.45
C LEU A 227 7.53 -1.94 -2.07
N CYS A 228 6.83 -0.95 -2.61
CA CYS A 228 7.45 0.26 -3.13
C CYS A 228 6.90 1.52 -2.49
N ASP A 229 7.74 2.55 -2.39
CA ASP A 229 7.33 3.87 -1.90
C ASP A 229 6.65 4.66 -3.03
N ILE A 230 5.35 4.90 -2.88
CA ILE A 230 4.56 5.63 -3.91
C ILE A 230 5.03 7.06 -4.13
N ASN A 231 5.49 7.74 -3.06
CA ASN A 231 5.89 9.14 -3.13
C ASN A 231 7.15 9.25 -4.00
N LYS A 232 8.10 8.35 -3.77
CA LYS A 232 9.35 8.32 -4.53
C LYS A 232 9.19 7.81 -5.95
N ILE A 233 8.35 6.80 -6.20
CA ILE A 233 8.01 6.36 -7.57
C ILE A 233 7.41 7.51 -8.37
N SER A 234 6.58 8.33 -7.73
CA SER A 234 5.96 9.49 -8.37
C SER A 234 6.89 10.70 -8.51
N ASN A 235 8.15 10.60 -8.08
CA ASN A 235 9.14 11.68 -8.02
C ASN A 235 8.60 12.95 -7.34
N ASP A 236 7.77 12.79 -6.30
CA ASP A 236 7.03 13.87 -5.64
C ASP A 236 6.18 14.75 -6.61
N ASN A 237 6.01 14.31 -7.87
CA ASN A 237 5.41 15.05 -8.99
C ASN A 237 4.17 14.37 -9.58
N TRP A 238 3.75 13.23 -9.01
CA TRP A 238 2.43 12.57 -9.18
C TRP A 238 1.94 12.52 -10.63
N GLY A 239 2.89 12.45 -11.56
CA GLY A 239 2.68 12.46 -12.98
C GLY A 239 3.08 11.11 -13.55
N ASN A 240 2.55 10.78 -14.72
CA ASN A 240 2.76 9.49 -15.39
C ASN A 240 4.23 9.25 -15.82
N LYS A 241 5.14 10.22 -15.63
CA LYS A 241 6.53 10.10 -16.05
C LYS A 241 7.32 9.36 -14.97
N MET A 242 7.33 8.04 -15.10
CA MET A 242 8.18 7.18 -14.27
C MET A 242 9.67 7.44 -14.54
N PRO A 243 10.53 7.21 -13.54
CA PRO A 243 11.97 7.13 -13.77
C PRO A 243 12.26 5.98 -14.75
N SER A 244 12.90 6.29 -15.87
CA SER A 244 13.24 5.30 -16.90
C SER A 244 14.10 4.18 -16.31
N GLN A 245 13.86 2.92 -16.67
CA GLN A 245 14.78 1.83 -16.36
C GLN A 245 16.11 2.01 -17.12
N THR A 246 17.05 2.75 -16.56
CA THR A 246 18.42 2.89 -17.06
C THR A 246 19.27 1.71 -16.59
N GLY A 247 18.96 0.53 -17.10
CA GLY A 247 19.68 -0.72 -16.82
C GLY A 247 19.48 -1.28 -15.41
N TYR A 248 20.05 -2.46 -15.19
CA TYR A 248 19.93 -3.23 -13.95
C TYR A 248 20.97 -2.81 -12.91
N ARG A 249 21.11 -1.51 -12.63
CA ARG A 249 22.04 -1.02 -11.61
C ARG A 249 21.24 -0.32 -10.51
N LYS A 250 21.49 -0.68 -9.25
CA LYS A 250 20.89 0.03 -8.11
C LYS A 250 21.33 1.50 -8.12
N GLY A 251 20.37 2.41 -7.95
CA GLY A 251 20.57 3.85 -8.02
C GLY A 251 20.67 4.41 -9.44
N SER A 252 20.22 3.67 -10.45
CA SER A 252 20.19 4.14 -11.84
C SER A 252 19.15 5.25 -12.07
N GLY A 253 18.26 5.47 -11.10
CA GLY A 253 17.10 6.33 -11.25
C GLY A 253 15.97 5.59 -11.95
N SER A 254 15.83 4.29 -11.69
CA SER A 254 14.75 3.44 -12.20
C SER A 254 13.59 3.38 -11.19
N ALA A 255 12.37 3.11 -11.65
CA ALA A 255 11.22 2.95 -10.75
C ALA A 255 11.43 1.86 -9.67
N VAL A 256 12.27 0.85 -9.95
CA VAL A 256 12.59 -0.26 -9.06
C VAL A 256 13.60 0.11 -7.96
N ASP A 257 14.34 1.21 -8.11
CA ASP A 257 15.22 1.73 -7.04
C ASP A 257 14.44 2.13 -5.78
N TRP A 258 13.16 2.45 -5.95
CA TRP A 258 12.25 2.89 -4.89
C TRP A 258 11.39 1.75 -4.33
N CYS A 259 11.66 0.51 -4.76
CA CYS A 259 10.97 -0.71 -4.33
C CYS A 259 11.72 -1.49 -3.23
N TYR A 260 12.59 -0.80 -2.47
CA TYR A 260 13.38 -1.36 -1.36
C TYR A 260 12.74 -1.08 0.01
N PHE A 261 11.49 -1.47 0.18
CA PHE A 261 10.82 -1.35 1.48
C PHE A 261 10.74 -2.76 2.08
N ASN A 262 11.68 -3.14 2.96
CA ASN A 262 11.68 -4.27 3.92
C ASN A 262 13.05 -4.30 4.66
N GLU A 263 13.23 -4.45 5.98
CA GLU A 263 12.53 -5.18 7.07
C GLU A 263 12.83 -4.57 8.48
N PRO A 264 12.13 -4.96 9.57
CA PRO A 264 10.86 -5.68 9.69
C PRO A 264 9.68 -4.72 9.48
N ILE A 265 8.44 -5.21 9.52
CA ILE A 265 7.22 -4.37 9.42
C ILE A 265 7.16 -3.26 10.52
N GLU A 266 8.07 -3.34 11.50
CA GLU A 266 8.28 -2.35 12.56
C GLU A 266 9.32 -1.28 12.22
N ASN A 267 10.14 -1.41 11.16
CA ASN A 267 11.16 -0.43 10.80
C ASN A 267 11.20 -0.16 9.30
N ILE A 268 10.86 1.07 8.95
CA ILE A 268 10.45 1.47 7.60
C ILE A 268 11.26 2.68 7.09
N ALA A 269 12.45 2.91 7.65
CA ALA A 269 13.36 3.81 6.95
C ALA A 269 13.79 3.18 5.64
N ALA A 270 13.26 3.71 4.52
CA ALA A 270 13.86 3.51 3.20
C ALA A 270 15.35 3.84 3.32
N MET A 271 16.25 2.88 3.18
CA MET A 271 17.67 3.18 3.41
C MET A 271 18.18 4.10 2.29
N ASP A 272 18.57 5.34 2.63
CA ASP A 272 19.40 6.20 1.81
C ASP A 272 20.74 5.47 1.65
N TRP A 273 21.04 5.04 0.44
CA TRP A 273 22.30 4.37 0.17
C TRP A 273 23.35 5.43 -0.18
N ALA A 274 24.51 5.29 0.46
CA ALA A 274 25.78 5.92 0.12
C ALA A 274 25.77 7.46 0.03
N ASP A 275 26.48 8.10 0.95
CA ASP A 275 27.26 9.26 0.52
C ASP A 275 28.18 8.86 -0.66
N ARG A 276 28.81 9.81 -1.36
CA ARG A 276 29.71 9.50 -2.50
C ARG A 276 30.90 8.57 -2.15
N LEU A 277 31.01 8.12 -0.90
CA LEU A 277 32.05 7.26 -0.34
C LEU A 277 31.58 5.82 -0.05
N GLY A 278 30.32 5.47 -0.33
CA GLY A 278 29.85 4.08 -0.26
C GLY A 278 29.40 3.61 1.13
N ASN A 279 29.25 4.51 2.10
CA ASN A 279 28.76 4.16 3.43
C ASN A 279 27.24 3.97 3.43
N LYS A 280 26.75 2.81 3.87
CA LYS A 280 25.30 2.61 4.11
C LYS A 280 24.82 3.66 5.11
N LYS A 281 23.85 4.51 4.76
CA LYS A 281 23.17 5.31 5.77
C LYS A 281 21.97 4.51 6.27
N ASP A 282 21.86 4.41 7.58
CA ASP A 282 20.68 3.82 8.24
C ASP A 282 19.48 4.77 8.25
N THR A 283 19.35 5.65 7.24
CA THR A 283 18.39 6.75 7.24
C THR A 283 17.62 6.86 5.93
N GLY A 284 16.32 7.18 5.94
CA GLY A 284 15.46 7.42 4.77
C GLY A 284 14.70 8.72 4.81
N THR A 285 14.11 9.15 3.70
CA THR A 285 13.31 10.40 3.67
C THR A 285 11.87 10.09 3.27
N SER A 286 10.92 10.47 4.13
CA SER A 286 9.49 10.30 3.86
C SER A 286 8.71 11.62 4.03
N ALA A 287 7.63 11.80 3.27
CA ALA A 287 6.84 13.04 3.24
C ALA A 287 5.85 13.09 4.41
N GLY A 288 6.03 13.97 5.38
CA GLY A 288 5.12 14.10 6.52
C GLY A 288 3.73 14.64 6.15
N PRO A 289 2.77 14.70 7.11
CA PRO A 289 1.38 15.12 6.88
C PRO A 289 1.17 16.48 6.19
N ASN A 290 2.20 17.34 6.21
CA ASN A 290 2.20 18.69 5.66
C ASN A 290 3.19 18.86 4.49
N GLY A 291 3.65 17.77 3.86
CA GLY A 291 4.63 17.82 2.77
C GLY A 291 6.08 18.10 3.22
N GLN A 292 6.33 18.22 4.52
CA GLN A 292 7.70 18.36 5.05
C GLN A 292 8.41 17.00 5.04
N SER A 293 9.60 16.94 4.46
CA SER A 293 10.44 15.74 4.46
C SER A 293 10.96 15.44 5.88
N LYS A 294 10.72 14.21 6.37
CA LYS A 294 11.25 13.71 7.65
C LYS A 294 12.27 12.60 7.39
N THR A 295 13.44 12.71 8.03
CA THR A 295 14.44 11.65 8.04
C THR A 295 14.01 10.55 9.02
N LEU A 296 13.89 9.32 8.51
CA LEU A 296 13.58 8.10 9.25
C LEU A 296 14.85 7.27 9.42
N THR A 297 14.93 6.40 10.40
CA THR A 297 16.03 5.46 10.67
C THR A 297 15.53 4.04 10.85
N ARG A 298 16.42 3.04 10.90
CA ARG A 298 16.08 1.65 11.21
C ARG A 298 15.45 1.41 12.59
N ASN A 299 15.35 2.44 13.43
CA ASN A 299 14.62 2.36 14.69
C ASN A 299 13.25 3.03 14.62
N ASN A 300 12.86 3.54 13.43
CA ASN A 300 11.61 4.24 13.24
C ASN A 300 10.51 3.32 12.70
N ASN A 301 9.41 3.24 13.46
CA ASN A 301 8.21 2.53 13.06
C ASN A 301 7.31 3.46 12.26
N TYR A 302 6.93 3.06 11.05
CA TYR A 302 6.09 3.86 10.16
C TYR A 302 4.78 4.26 10.83
N TRP A 303 4.12 3.30 11.47
CA TRP A 303 2.81 3.49 12.07
C TRP A 303 2.88 4.39 13.30
N THR A 304 3.96 4.33 14.09
CA THR A 304 4.11 5.17 15.30
C THR A 304 4.76 6.53 15.02
N ASP A 305 5.73 6.59 14.11
CA ASP A 305 6.61 7.75 13.95
C ASP A 305 6.31 8.58 12.71
N TYR A 306 5.74 7.97 11.68
CA TYR A 306 5.44 8.61 10.41
C TYR A 306 3.96 8.98 10.29
N ILE A 307 3.08 8.07 10.69
CA ILE A 307 1.67 8.37 10.78
C ILE A 307 1.41 9.07 12.12
N ASN A 308 1.88 10.31 12.21
CA ASN A 308 1.54 11.28 13.25
C ASN A 308 0.08 11.69 13.08
N TYR A 309 -0.82 10.73 13.11
CA TYR A 309 -2.06 11.03 13.77
C TYR A 309 -1.66 11.35 15.25
N ARG A 310 -2.22 12.40 15.84
CA ARG A 310 -2.02 12.77 17.24
C ARG A 310 -3.38 12.75 17.91
#